data_AF-A0A9E1RIH2-F1
#
_entry.id   AF-A0A9E1RIH2-F1
#
_cell.length_a   1.000
_cell.length_b   1.000
_cell.length_c   1.000
_cell.angle_alpha   90.00
_cell.angle_beta   90.00
_cell.angle_gamma   90.00
#
_symmetry.space_group_name_H-M   'P 1'
#
loop_
_entity.id
_entity.type
_entity.pdbx_description
1 polymer ?
#
loop_
_entity_poly.entity_id
_entity_poly.type
_entity_poly.pdbx_seq_one_letter_code
_entity_poly.pdbx_strand_id
1 'polypeptide(L)'
;MRKKSPPKSIDPDSSIFLLFHKIEQKINSILNSILEKYNITPRQYLLLQAIDYLAGTTQIEIQNKTNIDRTTVSHLVRKLLDKELIKMEINYTD
;
A
#
# COMPACT_ATOMS: atom_id res chain seq x y z
N MET A 1 6.58 -14.65 32.54
CA MET A 1 7.33 -13.61 31.80
C MET A 1 7.22 -12.30 32.57
N ARG A 2 8.34 -11.64 32.94
CA ARG A 2 8.30 -10.24 33.43
C ARG A 2 8.17 -9.33 32.21
N LYS A 3 7.05 -8.63 32.07
CA LYS A 3 6.76 -7.71 30.95
C LYS A 3 6.85 -6.27 31.45
N LYS A 4 7.53 -5.40 30.69
CA LYS A 4 7.32 -3.95 30.81
C LYS A 4 5.95 -3.64 30.21
N SER A 5 5.02 -3.15 31.03
CA SER A 5 3.68 -2.79 30.57
C SER A 5 3.75 -1.51 29.73
N PRO A 6 3.16 -1.49 28.51
CA PRO A 6 2.98 -0.25 27.79
C PRO A 6 2.18 0.76 28.64
N PRO A 7 2.46 2.06 28.53
CA PRO A 7 1.67 3.08 29.23
C PRO A 7 0.20 2.95 28.84
N LYS A 8 -0.70 3.05 29.83
CA LYS A 8 -2.17 2.93 29.66
C LYS A 8 -2.65 1.59 29.06
N SER A 9 -1.95 0.49 29.35
CA SER A 9 -2.34 -0.87 28.92
C SER A 9 -3.50 -1.50 29.72
N ILE A 10 -4.32 -0.69 30.41
CA ILE A 10 -5.37 -1.15 31.31
C ILE A 10 -6.50 -1.83 30.53
N ASP A 11 -6.82 -1.31 29.35
CA ASP A 11 -7.80 -1.90 28.45
C ASP A 11 -7.30 -1.80 26.99
N PRO A 12 -7.03 -2.93 26.32
CA PRO A 12 -6.59 -2.93 24.93
C PRO A 12 -7.71 -2.47 23.98
N ASP A 13 -8.99 -2.64 24.31
CA ASP A 13 -10.08 -2.30 23.40
C ASP A 13 -10.30 -0.79 23.26
N SER A 14 -9.94 0.00 24.28
CA SER A 14 -9.86 1.46 24.20
C SER A 14 -8.54 2.00 23.62
N SER A 15 -7.59 1.13 23.25
CA SER A 15 -6.34 1.56 22.63
C SER A 15 -6.58 2.10 21.23
N ILE A 16 -6.28 3.39 21.03
CA ILE A 16 -6.39 4.05 19.71
C ILE A 16 -5.59 3.31 18.64
N PHE A 17 -4.41 2.77 18.98
CA PHE A 17 -3.59 1.97 18.06
C PHE A 17 -4.30 0.67 17.67
N LEU A 18 -4.95 -0.02 18.62
CA LEU A 18 -5.68 -1.24 18.32
C LEU A 18 -6.94 -0.96 17.51
N LEU A 19 -7.65 0.14 17.81
CA LEU A 19 -8.82 0.57 17.04
C LEU A 19 -8.45 0.87 15.59
N PHE A 20 -7.39 1.66 15.35
CA PHE A 20 -6.91 1.90 13.98
C PHE A 20 -6.49 0.63 13.28
N HIS A 21 -5.80 -0.29 13.97
CA HIS A 21 -5.43 -1.57 13.40
C HIS A 21 -6.67 -2.42 13.03
N LYS A 22 -7.68 -2.50 13.90
CA LYS A 22 -8.94 -3.22 13.63
C LYS A 22 -9.68 -2.61 12.43
N ILE A 23 -9.69 -1.29 12.32
CA ILE A 23 -10.27 -0.57 11.18
C ILE A 23 -9.51 -0.90 9.89
N GLU A 24 -8.17 -0.83 9.91
CA GLU A 24 -7.32 -1.17 8.77
C GLU A 24 -7.56 -2.62 8.32
N GLN A 25 -7.62 -3.58 9.25
CA GLN A 25 -7.91 -4.98 8.94
C GLN A 25 -9.28 -5.15 8.27
N LYS A 26 -10.32 -4.49 8.79
CA LYS A 26 -11.67 -4.57 8.23
C LYS A 26 -11.73 -3.96 6.82
N ILE A 27 -11.10 -2.80 6.62
CA ILE A 27 -11.00 -2.16 5.30
C ILE A 27 -10.26 -3.08 4.32
N ASN A 28 -9.10 -3.61 4.71
CA ASN A 28 -8.33 -4.52 3.87
C ASN A 28 -9.12 -5.78 3.51
N SER A 29 -9.87 -6.36 4.44
CA SER A 29 -10.73 -7.52 4.15
C SER A 29 -11.77 -7.23 3.07
N ILE A 30 -12.45 -6.08 3.18
CA ILE A 30 -13.46 -5.65 2.18
C ILE A 30 -12.79 -5.40 0.83
N LEU A 31 -11.69 -4.64 0.81
CA LEU A 31 -11.00 -4.32 -0.44
C LEU A 31 -10.41 -5.55 -1.12
N ASN A 32 -9.84 -6.49 -0.36
CA ASN A 32 -9.35 -7.75 -0.91
C ASN A 32 -10.47 -8.53 -1.59
N SER A 33 -11.66 -8.63 -0.98
CA SER A 33 -12.81 -9.31 -1.59
C SER A 33 -13.26 -8.64 -2.90
N ILE A 34 -13.25 -7.30 -2.97
CA ILE A 34 -13.59 -6.57 -4.20
C ILE A 34 -12.56 -6.81 -5.31
N LEU A 35 -11.27 -6.86 -4.93
CA LEU A 35 -10.14 -6.91 -5.85
C LEU A 35 -9.72 -8.33 -6.24
N GLU A 36 -10.22 -9.35 -5.56
CA GLU A 36 -9.90 -10.77 -5.80
C GLU A 36 -10.11 -11.17 -7.26
N LYS A 37 -11.22 -10.75 -7.88
CA LYS A 37 -11.54 -11.02 -9.28
C LYS A 37 -10.55 -10.42 -10.29
N TYR A 38 -9.78 -9.41 -9.87
CA TYR A 38 -8.74 -8.78 -10.68
C TYR A 38 -7.34 -9.32 -10.35
N ASN A 39 -7.23 -10.24 -9.36
CA ASN A 39 -5.96 -10.76 -8.87
C ASN A 39 -4.99 -9.63 -8.47
N ILE A 40 -5.48 -8.57 -7.81
CA ILE A 40 -4.65 -7.48 -7.29
C ILE A 40 -4.92 -7.21 -5.81
N THR A 41 -3.92 -6.71 -5.10
CA THR A 41 -4.06 -6.28 -3.70
C THR A 41 -4.50 -4.82 -3.59
N PRO A 42 -5.04 -4.38 -2.45
CA PRO A 42 -5.39 -2.97 -2.21
C PRO A 42 -4.21 -2.01 -2.45
N ARG A 43 -3.00 -2.41 -2.06
CA ARG A 43 -1.78 -1.60 -2.30
C ARG A 43 -1.40 -1.54 -3.78
N GLN A 44 -1.56 -2.63 -4.53
CA GLN A 44 -1.37 -2.65 -5.98
C GLN A 44 -2.39 -1.76 -6.69
N TYR A 45 -3.66 -1.81 -6.26
CA TYR A 45 -4.71 -0.94 -6.78
C TYR A 45 -4.41 0.55 -6.51
N LEU A 46 -3.99 0.89 -5.29
CA LEU A 46 -3.62 2.28 -4.95
C LEU A 46 -2.46 2.79 -5.83
N LEU A 47 -1.49 1.92 -6.11
CA LEU A 47 -0.39 2.24 -7.01
C LEU A 47 -0.88 2.46 -8.46
N LEU A 48 -1.76 1.59 -8.96
CA LEU A 48 -2.37 1.75 -10.28
C LEU A 48 -3.13 3.07 -10.40
N GLN A 49 -3.90 3.44 -9.37
CA GLN A 49 -4.63 4.71 -9.33
C GLN A 49 -3.68 5.92 -9.36
N ALA A 50 -2.53 5.85 -8.67
CA ALA A 50 -1.52 6.90 -8.72
C ALA A 50 -0.87 7.01 -10.10
N ILE A 51 -0.58 5.87 -10.75
CA ILE A 51 0.00 5.82 -12.11
C ILE A 51 -0.98 6.37 -13.13
N ASP A 52 -2.26 6.00 -13.06
CA ASP A 52 -3.31 6.47 -13.96
C ASP A 52 -3.52 7.99 -13.86
N TYR A 53 -3.50 8.53 -12.64
CA TYR A 53 -3.59 9.97 -12.40
C TYR A 53 -2.35 10.74 -12.86
N LEU A 54 -1.17 10.11 -12.83
CA LEU A 54 0.12 10.71 -13.19
C LEU A 54 0.68 10.06 -14.48
N ALA A 55 0.04 10.29 -15.63
CA ALA A 55 0.50 9.71 -16.89
C ALA A 55 1.98 10.06 -17.18
N GLY A 56 2.82 9.04 -17.42
CA GLY A 56 4.26 9.21 -17.68
C GLY A 56 5.13 9.41 -16.44
N THR A 57 4.64 9.04 -15.25
CA THR A 57 5.29 9.34 -13.96
C THR A 57 6.53 8.51 -13.64
N THR A 58 7.40 9.09 -12.81
CA THR A 58 8.56 8.41 -12.21
C THR A 58 8.22 7.75 -10.88
N GLN A 59 9.05 6.79 -10.43
CA GLN A 59 8.87 6.16 -9.10
C GLN A 59 8.93 7.17 -7.94
N ILE A 60 9.63 8.29 -8.11
CA ILE A 60 9.75 9.36 -7.10
C ILE A 60 8.43 10.11 -6.93
N GLU A 61 7.78 10.44 -8.04
CA GLU A 61 6.48 11.12 -8.03
C GLU A 61 5.39 10.23 -7.42
N ILE A 62 5.40 8.93 -7.75
CA ILE A 62 4.53 7.93 -7.14
C ILE A 62 4.71 7.90 -5.62
N GLN A 63 5.96 7.84 -5.14
CA GLN A 63 6.27 7.86 -3.71
C GLN A 63 5.70 9.11 -3.04
N ASN A 64 5.92 10.29 -3.63
CA ASN A 64 5.44 11.56 -3.09
C ASN A 64 3.90 11.63 -3.05
N LYS A 65 3.22 11.06 -4.05
CA LYS A 65 1.75 11.09 -4.13
C LYS A 65 1.09 10.09 -3.17
N THR A 66 1.71 8.93 -2.97
CA THR A 66 1.12 7.82 -2.20
C THR A 66 1.60 7.76 -0.75
N ASN A 67 2.66 8.49 -0.41
CA ASN A 67 3.37 8.39 0.87
C ASN A 67 3.84 6.96 1.19
N ILE A 68 4.05 6.14 0.16
CA ILE A 68 4.64 4.79 0.27
C ILE A 68 6.14 4.91 0.09
N ASP A 69 6.92 4.25 0.94
CA ASP A 69 8.37 4.26 0.84
C ASP A 69 8.88 3.68 -0.49
N ARG A 70 10.05 4.16 -0.93
CA ARG A 70 10.67 3.77 -2.21
C ARG A 70 10.79 2.26 -2.40
N THR A 71 11.22 1.53 -1.36
CA THR A 71 11.41 0.08 -1.45
C THR A 71 10.10 -0.67 -1.68
N THR A 72 9.04 -0.24 -1.00
CA THR A 72 7.69 -0.78 -1.21
C THR A 72 7.15 -0.40 -2.59
N VAL A 73 7.33 0.85 -3.05
CA VAL A 73 6.94 1.26 -4.40
C VAL A 73 7.64 0.39 -5.44
N SER A 74 8.96 0.24 -5.37
CA SER A 74 9.71 -0.59 -6.33
C SER A 74 9.24 -2.06 -6.32
N HIS A 75 8.93 -2.62 -5.15
CA HIS A 75 8.37 -3.97 -5.05
C HIS A 75 6.99 -4.06 -5.72
N LEU A 76 6.09 -3.11 -5.45
CA LEU A 76 4.75 -3.09 -6.02
C LEU A 76 4.77 -2.87 -7.55
N VAL A 77 5.62 -1.96 -8.05
CA VAL A 77 5.83 -1.74 -9.49
C VAL A 77 6.26 -3.04 -10.16
N ARG A 78 7.24 -3.75 -9.59
CA ARG A 78 7.67 -5.05 -10.13
C ARG A 78 6.51 -6.06 -10.18
N LYS A 79 5.71 -6.15 -9.13
CA LYS A 79 4.54 -7.04 -9.11
C LYS A 79 3.47 -6.67 -10.13
N LEU A 80 3.31 -5.38 -10.45
CA LEU A 80 2.37 -4.94 -11.49
C LEU A 80 2.92 -5.21 -12.90
N LEU A 81 4.23 -5.06 -13.11
CA LEU A 81 4.90 -5.46 -14.35
C LEU A 81 4.79 -6.96 -14.60
N ASP A 82 5.04 -7.78 -13.57
CA ASP A 82 4.90 -9.25 -13.63
C ASP A 82 3.46 -9.69 -13.98
N LYS A 83 2.47 -8.83 -13.69
CA LYS A 83 1.04 -9.04 -14.01
C LYS A 83 0.63 -8.37 -15.33
N GLU A 84 1.55 -7.74 -16.04
CA GLU A 84 1.32 -7.00 -17.29
C GLU A 84 0.29 -5.86 -17.17
N LEU A 85 0.10 -5.33 -15.95
CA LEU A 85 -0.86 -4.24 -15.67
C LEU A 85 -0.28 -2.86 -15.95
N ILE A 86 1.04 -2.74 -16.02
CA ILE A 86 1.76 -1.51 -16.37
C ILE A 86 2.92 -1.86 -17.31
N LYS A 87 3.46 -0.85 -17.98
CA LYS A 87 4.70 -0.97 -18.78
C LYS A 87 5.68 0.10 -18.34
N MET A 88 6.97 -0.20 -18.47
CA MET A 88 8.03 0.74 -18.19
C MET A 88 8.62 1.20 -19.52
N GLU A 89 8.67 2.51 -19.72
CA GLU A 89 9.38 3.13 -20.84
C GLU A 89 10.66 3.76 -20.31
N ILE A 90 11.79 3.46 -20.95
CA ILE A 90 13.07 4.08 -20.64
C ILE A 90 13.13 5.36 -21.47
N ASN A 91 13.06 6.51 -20.81
CA ASN A 91 13.35 7.78 -21.45
C ASN A 91 14.87 7.90 -21.63
N TYR A 92 15.35 7.75 -22.87
CA TYR A 92 16.76 7.89 -23.25
C TYR A 92 17.25 9.35 -23.27
N THR A 93 16.50 10.28 -22.66
CA THR A 93 16.74 11.72 -22.76
C THR A 93 17.55 12.31 -21.61
N ASP A 94 18.05 11.47 -20.69
CA ASP A 94 19.02 11.82 -19.64
C ASP A 94 20.21 10.85 -19.61
#